data_AF-A4UNS3-F1
#
_entry.id   AF-A4UNS3-F1
#
_cell.length_a   1.000
_cell.length_b   1.000
_cell.length_c   1.000
_cell.angle_alpha   90.00
_cell.angle_beta   90.00
_cell.angle_gamma   90.00
#
_symmetry.space_group_name_H-M   'P 1'
#
loop_
_entity.id
_entity.type
_entity.pdbx_description
1 polymer ?
#
loop_
_entity_poly.entity_id
_entity_poly.type
_entity_poly.pdbx_seq_one_letter_code
_entity_poly.pdbx_strand_id
1 'polypeptide(L)'
;ASHGTMVVDNAFADADRKVDYRHLPRVTFTSPALGSVGMTETEVLAAGIECDCRVLPLDYVPRALVNRDTRGFIKIVADNSTGRIVGITAVGKEAGDLAAAGVYILEAGMTVEQVANLWS
;
A
#
# COMPACT_ATOMS: atom_id res chain seq x y z
N ALA A 1 -12.18 -4.55 -16.50
CA ALA A 1 -13.17 -5.62 -16.81
C ALA A 1 -13.88 -6.16 -15.57
N SER A 2 -13.20 -6.37 -14.43
CA SER A 2 -13.76 -6.99 -13.20
C SER A 2 -15.13 -6.46 -12.76
N HIS A 3 -15.33 -5.13 -12.68
CA HIS A 3 -16.62 -4.57 -12.27
C HIS A 3 -17.75 -4.86 -13.26
N GLY A 4 -17.46 -4.85 -14.57
CA GLY A 4 -18.47 -5.12 -15.60
C GLY A 4 -18.99 -6.56 -15.50
N THR A 5 -18.08 -7.52 -15.34
CA THR A 5 -18.44 -8.93 -15.10
C THR A 5 -19.25 -9.09 -13.82
N MET A 6 -18.84 -8.44 -12.72
CA MET A 6 -19.56 -8.49 -11.46
C MET A 6 -21.01 -7.99 -11.59
N VAL A 7 -21.22 -6.89 -12.31
CA VAL A 7 -22.57 -6.35 -12.55
C VAL A 7 -23.45 -7.34 -13.31
N VAL A 8 -22.91 -8.00 -14.34
CA VAL A 8 -23.64 -9.02 -15.10
C VAL A 8 -24.01 -10.21 -14.20
N ASP A 9 -23.06 -10.73 -13.43
CA ASP A 9 -23.32 -11.86 -12.53
C ASP A 9 -24.37 -11.54 -11.47
N ASN A 10 -24.30 -10.34 -10.88
CA ASN A 10 -25.30 -9.91 -9.90
C ASN A 10 -26.68 -9.71 -10.54
N ALA A 11 -26.75 -9.18 -11.76
CA ALA A 11 -28.01 -8.90 -12.45
C ALA A 11 -28.72 -10.17 -12.96
N PHE A 12 -27.97 -11.18 -13.39
CA PHE A 12 -28.54 -12.34 -14.09
C PHE A 12 -28.34 -13.68 -13.37
N ALA A 13 -27.44 -13.76 -12.38
CA ALA A 13 -27.12 -15.00 -11.67
C ALA A 13 -27.26 -14.88 -10.14
N ASP A 14 -27.81 -13.77 -9.63
CA ASP A 14 -28.03 -13.51 -8.20
C ASP A 14 -26.78 -13.78 -7.34
N ALA A 15 -25.61 -13.43 -7.88
CA ALA A 15 -24.31 -13.85 -7.34
C ALA A 15 -23.86 -13.11 -6.06
N ASP A 16 -24.59 -12.08 -5.61
CA ASP A 16 -24.32 -11.19 -4.46
C ASP A 16 -22.83 -10.82 -4.27
N ARG A 17 -22.13 -10.53 -5.38
CA ARG A 17 -20.72 -10.16 -5.35
C ARG A 17 -20.58 -8.69 -4.99
N LYS A 18 -19.60 -8.37 -4.14
CA LYS A 18 -19.25 -6.99 -3.77
C LYS A 18 -17.82 -6.67 -4.17
N VAL A 19 -17.57 -5.41 -4.50
CA VAL A 19 -16.21 -4.94 -4.74
C VAL A 19 -15.56 -4.61 -3.40
N ASP A 20 -14.34 -5.10 -3.20
CA ASP A 20 -13.49 -4.70 -2.11
C ASP A 20 -12.47 -3.66 -2.60
N TYR A 21 -12.53 -2.45 -2.04
CA TYR A 21 -11.64 -1.35 -2.40
C TYR A 21 -10.51 -1.14 -1.39
N ARG A 22 -10.43 -1.94 -0.33
CA ARG A 22 -9.45 -1.73 0.76
C ARG A 22 -8.00 -1.70 0.25
N HIS A 23 -7.71 -2.47 -0.80
CA HIS A 23 -6.37 -2.59 -1.39
C HIS A 23 -6.25 -1.94 -2.77
N LEU A 24 -7.21 -1.09 -3.17
CA LEU A 24 -7.12 -0.38 -4.45
C LEU A 24 -5.97 0.64 -4.42
N PRO A 25 -4.95 0.54 -5.30
CA PRO A 25 -3.83 1.46 -5.30
C PRO A 25 -4.21 2.80 -5.94
N ARG A 26 -3.57 3.88 -5.48
CA ARG A 26 -3.73 5.25 -6.01
C ARG A 26 -2.36 5.80 -6.38
N VAL A 27 -2.19 6.21 -7.63
CA VAL A 27 -0.90 6.69 -8.15
C VAL A 27 -1.09 8.03 -8.86
N THR A 28 -0.20 8.99 -8.56
CA THR A 28 -0.11 10.29 -9.25
C THR A 28 1.25 10.41 -9.94
N PHE A 29 1.25 10.52 -11.26
CA PHE A 29 2.46 10.49 -12.10
C PHE A 29 3.13 11.87 -12.23
N THR A 30 3.45 12.48 -11.09
CA THR A 30 4.29 13.70 -11.01
C THR A 30 5.77 13.33 -10.96
N SER A 31 6.65 14.35 -10.81
CA SER A 31 8.09 14.15 -10.59
C SER A 31 8.55 14.80 -9.28
N PRO A 32 8.80 14.03 -8.20
CA PRO A 32 8.63 12.57 -8.10
C PRO A 32 7.17 12.11 -8.10
N ALA A 33 6.93 10.83 -8.38
CA ALA A 33 5.59 10.25 -8.36
C ALA A 33 5.12 10.01 -6.91
N LEU A 34 3.81 9.88 -6.74
CA LEU A 34 3.19 9.48 -5.49
C LEU A 34 2.45 8.17 -5.70
N GLY A 35 2.60 7.23 -4.78
CA GLY A 35 1.90 5.95 -4.77
C GLY A 35 1.39 5.65 -3.37
N SER A 36 0.17 5.12 -3.27
CA SER A 36 -0.38 4.71 -1.99
C SER A 36 -1.35 3.55 -2.14
N VAL A 37 -1.46 2.73 -1.11
CA VAL A 37 -2.42 1.62 -1.01
C VAL A 37 -2.76 1.40 0.45
N GLY A 38 -4.01 1.03 0.73
CA GLY A 38 -4.51 0.84 2.10
C GLY A 38 -4.70 2.14 2.88
N MET A 39 -4.69 2.00 4.20
CA MET A 39 -5.02 3.08 5.14
C MET A 39 -3.83 4.02 5.38
N THR A 40 -4.13 5.30 5.49
CA THR A 40 -3.21 6.31 6.02
C THR A 40 -3.16 6.24 7.55
N GLU A 41 -2.12 6.81 8.14
CA GLU A 41 -2.02 6.95 9.61
C GLU A 41 -3.26 7.63 10.21
N THR A 42 -3.74 8.70 9.58
CA THR A 42 -4.95 9.40 10.03
C THR A 42 -6.18 8.50 10.02
N GLU A 43 -6.36 7.67 8.99
CA GLU A 43 -7.49 6.73 8.89
C GLU A 43 -7.37 5.61 9.94
N VAL A 44 -6.17 5.10 10.19
CA VAL A 44 -5.91 4.07 11.21
C VAL A 44 -6.21 4.59 12.61
N LEU A 45 -5.72 5.78 12.94
CA LEU A 45 -5.99 6.43 14.22
C LEU A 45 -7.48 6.77 14.39
N ALA A 46 -8.14 7.24 13.33
CA ALA A 46 -9.58 7.51 13.36
C ALA A 46 -10.43 6.23 13.54
N ALA A 47 -9.91 5.08 13.09
CA ALA A 47 -10.53 3.77 13.30
C ALA A 47 -10.26 3.19 14.71
N GLY A 48 -9.52 3.90 15.57
CA GLY A 48 -9.18 3.44 16.92
C GLY A 48 -8.12 2.32 16.94
N ILE A 49 -7.37 2.16 15.85
CA ILE A 49 -6.28 1.19 15.76
C ILE A 49 -4.99 1.88 16.20
N GLU A 50 -4.26 1.27 17.14
CA GLU A 50 -2.92 1.76 17.50
C GLU A 50 -1.96 1.54 16.32
N CYS A 51 -1.28 2.61 15.88
CA CYS A 51 -0.35 2.50 14.75
C CYS A 51 1.11 2.38 15.20
N ASP A 52 1.84 1.39 14.66
CA ASP A 52 3.31 1.45 14.55
C ASP A 52 3.68 2.01 13.17
N CYS A 53 3.49 3.31 13.02
CA CYS A 53 3.69 4.05 11.77
C CYS A 53 5.17 4.46 11.63
N ARG A 54 5.81 4.13 10.50
CA ARG A 54 7.22 4.44 10.25
C ARG A 54 7.42 5.13 8.91
N VAL A 55 8.33 6.10 8.88
CA VAL A 55 8.73 6.82 7.66
C VAL A 55 10.22 6.62 7.44
N LEU A 56 10.58 6.16 6.24
CA LEU A 56 11.94 6.00 5.76
C LEU A 56 12.21 7.03 4.66
N PRO A 57 13.03 8.07 4.93
CA PRO A 57 13.51 8.98 3.89
C PRO A 57 14.30 8.24 2.81
N LEU A 58 14.18 8.66 1.53
CA LEU A 58 14.90 8.00 0.44
C LEU A 58 16.42 8.18 0.49
N ASP A 59 16.94 9.09 1.31
CA ASP A 59 18.38 9.19 1.60
C ASP A 59 18.96 7.91 2.23
N TYR A 60 18.11 7.07 2.82
CA TYR A 60 18.48 5.75 3.36
C TYR A 60 18.29 4.60 2.36
N VAL A 61 17.82 4.88 1.15
CA VAL A 61 17.57 3.87 0.12
C VAL A 61 18.72 3.86 -0.89
N PRO A 62 19.56 2.81 -0.95
CA PRO A 62 20.74 2.78 -1.81
C PRO A 62 20.44 3.04 -3.29
N ARG A 63 19.30 2.55 -3.78
CA ARG A 63 18.89 2.78 -5.17
C ARG A 63 18.65 4.25 -5.48
N ALA A 64 18.05 5.00 -4.55
CA ALA A 64 17.80 6.43 -4.70
C ALA A 64 19.11 7.24 -4.69
N LEU A 65 20.06 6.86 -3.82
CA LEU A 65 21.40 7.45 -3.78
C LEU A 65 22.16 7.26 -5.11
N VAL A 66 22.19 6.02 -5.63
CA VAL A 66 22.84 5.70 -6.91
C VAL A 66 22.18 6.43 -8.07
N ASN A 67 20.85 6.57 -8.04
CA ASN A 67 20.09 7.32 -9.04
C ASN A 67 20.25 8.84 -8.92
N ARG A 68 20.89 9.36 -7.85
CA ARG A 68 21.00 10.78 -7.52
C ARG A 68 19.64 11.50 -7.42
N ASP A 69 18.60 10.79 -7.00
CA ASP A 69 17.28 11.37 -6.72
C ASP A 69 16.73 10.77 -5.43
N THR A 70 16.93 11.49 -4.33
CA THR A 70 16.50 11.08 -2.98
C THR A 70 15.29 11.88 -2.49
N ARG A 71 14.60 12.59 -3.39
CA ARG A 71 13.41 13.36 -3.02
C ARG A 71 12.26 12.41 -2.68
N GLY A 72 11.83 12.45 -1.42
CA GLY A 72 10.64 11.74 -0.96
C GLY A 72 10.93 10.75 0.15
N PHE A 73 10.02 9.77 0.31
CA PHE A 73 10.04 8.82 1.42
C PHE A 73 9.19 7.59 1.11
N ILE A 74 9.36 6.56 1.93
CA ILE A 74 8.46 5.41 2.03
C ILE A 74 7.87 5.42 3.43
N LYS A 75 6.54 5.32 3.56
CA LYS A 75 5.82 5.24 4.82
C LYS A 75 5.09 3.91 4.88
N ILE A 76 5.27 3.19 5.99
CA ILE A 76 4.54 1.98 6.34
C ILE A 76 3.62 2.32 7.51
N VAL A 77 2.38 1.87 7.41
CA VAL A 77 1.34 1.99 8.43
C VAL A 77 1.01 0.56 8.85
N ALA A 78 1.32 0.21 10.09
CA ALA A 78 1.06 -1.12 10.64
C ALA A 78 0.19 -1.03 11.90
N ASP A 79 -0.70 -2.01 12.09
CA ASP A 79 -1.42 -2.21 13.34
C ASP A 79 -0.46 -2.72 14.40
N ASN A 80 -0.28 -1.95 15.47
CA ASN A 80 0.66 -2.23 16.57
C ASN A 80 0.35 -3.55 17.29
N SER A 81 -0.93 -3.95 17.35
CA SER A 81 -1.34 -5.16 18.08
C SER A 81 -1.04 -6.44 17.32
N THR A 82 -1.08 -6.39 15.98
CA THR A 82 -0.92 -7.57 15.12
C THR A 82 0.36 -7.56 14.29
N GLY A 83 1.03 -6.41 14.20
CA GLY A 83 2.19 -6.19 13.32
C GLY A 83 1.83 -6.18 11.83
N ARG A 84 0.54 -6.30 11.47
CA ARG A 84 0.10 -6.35 10.07
C ARG A 84 0.23 -4.98 9.42
N ILE A 85 0.74 -4.97 8.20
CA ILE A 85 0.79 -3.77 7.38
C ILE A 85 -0.61 -3.50 6.84
N VAL A 86 -1.16 -2.34 7.16
CA VAL A 86 -2.50 -1.90 6.73
C VAL A 86 -2.44 -0.76 5.72
N GLY A 87 -1.26 -0.20 5.47
CA GLY A 87 -1.07 0.83 4.46
C GLY A 87 0.38 1.09 4.11
N ILE A 88 0.61 1.47 2.85
CA ILE A 88 1.90 1.91 2.33
C ILE A 88 1.70 3.19 1.54
N THR A 89 2.56 4.18 1.75
CA THR A 89 2.60 5.41 0.95
C THR A 89 4.04 5.70 0.56
N ALA A 90 4.28 6.04 -0.70
CA ALA A 90 5.59 6.38 -1.21
C ALA A 90 5.55 7.66 -2.03
N VAL A 91 6.62 8.43 -1.91
CA VAL A 91 6.95 9.55 -2.80
C VAL A 91 8.35 9.28 -3.32
N GLY A 92 8.49 9.15 -4.64
CA GLY A 92 9.74 8.76 -5.28
C GLY A 92 9.56 8.40 -6.75
N LYS A 93 10.66 8.11 -7.44
CA LYS A 93 10.63 7.71 -8.86
C LYS A 93 9.85 6.41 -9.08
N GLU A 94 9.97 5.47 -8.15
CA GLU A 94 9.36 4.13 -8.20
C GLU A 94 8.07 4.01 -7.36
N ALA A 95 7.42 5.12 -7.00
CA ALA A 95 6.28 5.10 -6.08
C ALA A 95 5.07 4.28 -6.60
N GLY A 96 4.83 4.26 -7.91
CA GLY A 96 3.77 3.44 -8.52
C GLY A 96 4.03 1.93 -8.37
N ASP A 97 5.28 1.51 -8.55
CA ASP A 97 5.67 0.10 -8.39
C ASP A 97 5.59 -0.34 -6.93
N LEU A 98 5.98 0.54 -5.99
CA LEU A 98 5.82 0.30 -4.55
C LEU A 98 4.34 0.17 -4.15
N ALA A 99 3.45 0.99 -4.72
CA ALA A 99 2.01 0.87 -4.48
C ALA A 99 1.48 -0.47 -5.02
N ALA A 100 1.93 -0.90 -6.20
CA ALA A 100 1.54 -2.19 -6.77
C ALA A 100 2.02 -3.37 -5.91
N ALA A 101 3.28 -3.35 -5.45
CA ALA A 101 3.79 -4.34 -4.50
C ALA A 101 3.00 -4.34 -3.19
N GLY A 102 2.63 -3.16 -2.71
CA GLY A 102 1.81 -3.00 -1.50
C GLY A 102 0.44 -3.66 -1.61
N VAL A 103 -0.20 -3.70 -2.80
CA VAL A 103 -1.47 -4.44 -2.99
C VAL A 103 -1.31 -5.89 -2.54
N TYR A 104 -0.24 -6.56 -2.97
CA TYR A 104 0.00 -7.97 -2.62
C TYR A 104 0.32 -8.16 -1.14
N ILE A 105 1.10 -7.24 -0.55
CA ILE A 105 1.46 -7.27 0.88
C ILE A 105 0.20 -7.17 1.75
N LEU A 106 -0.68 -6.22 1.43
CA LEU A 106 -1.92 -5.98 2.18
C LEU A 106 -2.92 -7.12 1.95
N GLU A 107 -3.09 -7.60 0.72
CA GLU A 107 -3.97 -8.73 0.39
C GLU A 107 -3.56 -10.01 1.12
N ALA A 108 -2.26 -10.28 1.22
CA ALA A 108 -1.73 -11.42 1.97
C ALA A 108 -1.74 -11.21 3.50
N GLY A 109 -2.13 -10.03 3.99
CA GLY A 109 -2.16 -9.71 5.42
C GLY A 109 -0.80 -9.80 6.09
N MET A 110 0.27 -9.46 5.36
CA MET A 110 1.64 -9.66 5.84
C MET A 110 1.99 -8.69 6.97
N THR A 111 2.81 -9.19 7.89
CA THR A 111 3.41 -8.38 8.96
C THR A 111 4.68 -7.67 8.50
N VAL A 112 5.08 -6.62 9.22
CA VAL A 112 6.36 -5.93 9.00
C VAL A 112 7.53 -6.91 9.04
N GLU A 113 7.54 -7.83 10.01
CA GLU A 113 8.59 -8.85 10.17
C GLU A 113 8.65 -9.82 8.98
N GLN A 114 7.51 -10.26 8.46
CA GLN A 114 7.47 -11.13 7.29
C GLN A 114 7.98 -10.43 6.02
N VAL A 115 7.66 -9.14 5.84
CA VAL A 115 8.16 -8.37 4.70
C VAL A 115 9.67 -8.12 4.82
N ALA A 116 10.16 -7.85 6.04
CA ALA A 116 11.58 -7.65 6.29
C ALA A 116 12.43 -8.89 5.99
N ASN A 117 11.90 -10.09 6.28
CA ASN A 117 12.63 -11.35 6.17
C ASN A 117 12.18 -12.22 4.97
N LEU A 118 11.47 -11.66 3.98
CA LEU A 118 10.77 -12.43 2.94
C LEU A 118 11.67 -13.31 2.05
N TRP A 119 12.96 -12.98 2.00
CA TRP A 119 13.96 -13.60 1.13
C TRP A 119 15.19 -14.12 1.89
N SER A 120 15.20 -14.01 3.21
CA SER A 120 16.25 -14.49 4.12
C SER A 120 15.76 -15.67 4.94
#